data_AF-A0A0K9YMT6-F1
#
_entry.id   AF-A0A0K9YMT6-F1
#
_cell.length_a   1.000
_cell.length_b   1.000
_cell.length_c   1.000
_cell.angle_alpha   90.00
_cell.angle_beta   90.00
_cell.angle_gamma   90.00
#
_symmetry.space_group_name_H-M   'P 1'
#
loop_
_entity.id
_entity.type
_entity.pdbx_description
1 polymer ?
#
loop_
_entity_poly.entity_id
_entity_poly.type
_entity_poly.pdbx_seq_one_letter_code
_entity_poly.pdbx_strand_id
1 'polypeptide(L)' 'MLQRLWIWLIFLCLKGGEKTMVLVCVSLIINGRRTFDQIPANLKDAVQTDLESMGLGTDGKPLA' A
#
# COMPACT_ATOMS: atom_id res chain seq x y z
N MET A 1 12.07 -21.75 -24.87
CA MET A 1 10.68 -21.55 -24.40
C MET A 1 10.55 -21.49 -22.86
N LEU A 2 11.40 -22.20 -22.10
CA LEU A 2 11.38 -22.20 -20.63
C LEU A 2 11.64 -20.83 -19.97
N GLN A 3 12.50 -20.00 -20.58
CA GLN A 3 12.92 -18.72 -20.00
C GLN A 3 11.77 -17.69 -19.88
N ARG A 4 10.77 -17.74 -20.77
CA ARG A 4 9.56 -16.88 -20.68
C ARG A 4 8.64 -17.31 -19.53
N LEU A 5 8.63 -18.60 -19.19
CA LEU A 5 7.82 -19.18 -18.11
C LEU A 5 8.35 -18.78 -16.73
N TRP A 6 9.68 -18.73 -16.57
CA TRP A 6 10.32 -18.25 -15.34
C TRP A 6 10.11 -16.75 -15.10
N ILE A 7 10.24 -15.92 -16.14
CA ILE A 7 9.97 -14.48 -16.04
C ILE A 7 8.49 -14.24 -15.68
N TRP A 8 7.58 -15.02 -16.25
CA TRP A 8 6.15 -14.95 -15.93
C TRP A 8 5.84 -15.37 -14.49
N LEU A 9 6.47 -16.43 -13.98
CA LEU A 9 6.35 -16.87 -12.58
C LEU A 9 6.86 -15.82 -11.58
N ILE A 10 7.99 -15.19 -11.86
CA ILE A 10 8.53 -14.10 -11.04
C ILE A 10 7.56 -12.92 -11.03
N PHE A 11 7.04 -12.54 -12.19
CA PHE A 11 6.04 -11.48 -12.30
C PHE A 11 4.74 -11.82 -11.54
N LEU A 12 4.33 -13.10 -11.55
CA LEU A 12 3.16 -13.59 -10.83
C LEU A 12 3.34 -13.51 -9.30
N CYS A 13 4.52 -13.87 -8.78
CA CYS A 13 4.83 -13.75 -7.36
C CYS A 13 4.97 -12.29 -6.88
N LEU A 14 5.44 -11.39 -7.73
CA LEU A 14 5.60 -9.96 -7.40
C LEU A 14 4.27 -9.18 -7.46
N LYS A 15 3.28 -9.65 -8.24
CA LYS A 15 2.02 -8.92 -8.51
C LYS A 15 1.06 -8.79 -7.31
N GLY A 16 1.38 -9.39 -6.16
CA GLY A 16 0.56 -9.36 -4.94
C GLY A 16 1.11 -8.48 -3.81
N GLY A 17 2.40 -8.11 -3.85
CA GLY A 17 3.05 -7.43 -2.72
C GLY A 17 2.54 -6.02 -2.48
N GLU A 18 2.16 -5.30 -3.53
CA GLU A 18 1.75 -3.90 -3.42
C GLU A 18 0.52 -3.70 -2.54
N LYS A 19 -0.52 -4.55 -2.70
CA LYS A 19 -1.73 -4.46 -1.86
C LYS A 19 -1.44 -4.73 -0.39
N THR A 20 -0.61 -5.73 -0.12
CA THR A 20 -0.17 -6.05 1.25
C THR A 20 0.61 -4.88 1.86
N MET A 21 1.47 -4.22 1.08
CA MET A 21 2.22 -3.06 1.53
C MET A 21 1.34 -1.84 1.81
N VAL A 22 0.29 -1.62 1.01
CA VAL A 22 -0.71 -0.55 1.26
C VAL A 22 -1.39 -0.76 2.62
N LEU A 23 -1.92 -1.97 2.87
CA LEU A 23 -2.55 -2.34 4.14
C LEU A 23 -1.61 -2.13 5.35
N VAL A 24 -0.35 -2.52 5.21
CA VAL A 24 0.65 -2.31 6.26
C VAL A 24 0.86 -0.81 6.49
N CYS A 25 1.04 -0.01 5.43
CA CYS A 25 1.23 1.43 5.55
C CYS A 25 0.02 2.12 6.20
N VAL A 26 -1.21 1.76 5.81
CA VAL A 26 -2.46 2.24 6.43
C VAL A 26 -2.46 1.92 7.92
N SER A 27 -2.18 0.67 8.31
CA SER A 27 -2.15 0.27 9.72
C SER A 27 -1.08 1.02 10.54
N LEU A 28 0.08 1.31 9.95
CA LEU A 28 1.15 2.07 10.60
C LEU A 28 0.78 3.54 10.80
N ILE A 29 0.06 4.14 9.85
CA ILE A 29 -0.48 5.50 9.98
C ILE A 29 -1.51 5.56 11.10
N ILE A 30 -2.47 4.63 11.12
CA ILE A 30 -3.52 4.56 12.16
C ILE A 30 -2.88 4.41 13.56
N ASN A 31 -1.81 3.62 13.68
CA ASN A 31 -1.08 3.45 14.93
C ASN A 31 -0.10 4.59 15.25
N GLY A 32 -0.02 5.65 14.44
CA GLY A 32 0.89 6.78 14.63
C GLY A 32 2.38 6.42 14.55
N ARG A 33 2.72 5.26 13.98
CA ARG A 33 4.12 4.80 13.85
C ARG A 33 4.80 5.33 12.59
N ARG A 34 4.01 5.82 11.63
CA ARG A 34 4.47 6.36 10.35
C ARG A 34 3.61 7.55 9.95
N THR A 35 4.19 8.55 9.30
CA THR A 35 3.45 9.65 8.66
C THR A 35 3.26 9.40 7.17
N PHE A 36 2.22 9.99 6.58
CA PHE A 36 1.93 9.86 5.14
C PHE A 36 3.11 10.29 4.25
N ASP A 37 3.93 11.24 4.70
CA ASP A 37 5.12 11.69 3.98
C ASP A 37 6.21 10.63 3.86
N GLN A 38 6.26 9.69 4.81
CA GLN A 38 7.21 8.58 4.83
C GLN A 38 6.78 7.40 3.94
N ILE A 39 5.65 7.51 3.25
CA ILE A 39 5.16 6.49 2.32
C ILE A 39 5.82 6.66 0.95
N PRO A 40 6.30 5.56 0.32
CA PRO A 40 6.79 5.60 -1.06
C PRO A 40 5.78 6.21 -2.02
N ALA A 41 6.22 7.05 -2.95
CA ALA A 41 5.34 7.81 -3.85
C ALA A 41 4.38 6.90 -4.65
N ASN A 42 4.83 5.72 -5.06
CA ASN A 42 4.03 4.74 -5.80
C ASN A 42 2.88 4.12 -4.97
N LEU A 43 2.89 4.25 -3.64
CA LEU A 43 1.86 3.72 -2.76
C LEU A 43 0.98 4.81 -2.14
N LYS A 44 1.35 6.09 -2.26
CA LYS A 44 0.64 7.21 -1.59
C LYS A 44 -0.83 7.27 -2.02
N ASP A 45 -1.10 7.23 -3.32
CA ASP A 45 -2.46 7.32 -3.85
C ASP A 45 -3.34 6.17 -3.36
N ALA A 46 -2.79 4.95 -3.36
CA ALA A 46 -3.49 3.76 -2.88
C ALA A 46 -3.75 3.81 -1.37
N VAL A 47 -2.77 4.28 -0.58
CA VAL A 47 -2.91 4.42 0.88
C VAL A 47 -3.91 5.51 1.24
N GLN A 48 -3.90 6.64 0.53
CA GLN A 48 -4.88 7.70 0.73
C GLN A 48 -6.29 7.22 0.42
N THR A 49 -6.46 6.52 -0.72
CA THR A 49 -7.75 5.95 -1.11
C THR A 49 -8.28 4.97 -0.05
N ASP A 50 -7.43 4.09 0.48
CA ASP A 50 -7.81 3.15 1.54
C ASP A 50 -8.19 3.88 2.84
N LEU A 51 -7.41 4.88 3.27
CA LEU A 51 -7.74 5.69 4.45
C LEU A 51 -9.07 6.42 4.30
N GLU A 52 -9.29 7.08 3.15
CA GLU A 52 -10.54 7.80 2.86
C GLU A 52 -11.74 6.85 2.81
N SER A 53 -11.56 5.64 2.27
CA SER A 53 -12.61 4.60 2.26
C SER A 53 -13.02 4.15 3.67
N MET A 54 -12.12 4.29 4.64
CA MET A 54 -12.36 4.03 6.06
C MET A 54 -12.89 5.27 6.80
N GLY A 55 -13.08 6.41 6.11
CA GLY A 55 -13.45 7.68 6.72
C GLY A 55 -12.32 8.33 7.50
N LEU A 56 -11.06 8.01 7.17
CA LEU A 56 -9.86 8.51 7.83
C LEU A 56 -9.12 9.51 6.92
N GLY A 57 -8.51 10.51 7.54
CA GLY A 57 -7.55 11.40 6.91
C GLY A 57 -6.17 10.74 6.78
N THR A 58 -5.25 11.45 6.11
CA THR A 58 -3.85 11.01 5.93
C THR A 58 -3.05 10.93 7.23
N ASP A 59 -3.57 11.50 8.31
CA ASP A 59 -3.05 11.41 9.66
C ASP A 59 -3.59 10.20 10.45
N GLY A 60 -4.44 9.37 9.82
CA GLY A 60 -5.06 8.20 10.44
C GLY A 60 -6.21 8.52 11.39
N LYS A 61 -6.68 9.77 11.42
CA LYS A 61 -7.81 10.19 12.27
C LYS A 61 -9.10 10.32 11.46
N PRO A 62 -10.28 10.23 12.10
CA PRO A 62 -11.55 10.42 11.40
C PRO A 62 -11.62 11.77 10.68
N LEU A 63 -12.13 11.74 9.45
CA LEU A 63 -12.57 12.95 8.75
C LEU A 63 -13.81 13.47 9.49
N ALA A 64 -13.72 14.70 10.00
CA ALA A 64 -14.82 15.35 10.72
C ALA A 64 -16.03 15.62 9.81
#